data_AF-A0A4V0YY28-F1
#
_entry.id   AF-A0A4V0YY28-F1
#
_cell.length_a   1.000
_cell.length_b   1.000
_cell.length_c   1.000
_cell.angle_alpha   90.00
_cell.angle_beta   90.00
_cell.angle_gamma   90.00
#
_symmetry.space_group_name_H-M   'P 1'
#
loop_
_entity.id
_entity.type
_entity.pdbx_description
1 polymer ?
#
loop_
_entity_poly.entity_id
_entity_poly.type
_entity_poly.pdbx_seq_one_letter_code
_entity_poly.pdbx_strand_id
1 'polypeptide(L)'
;MDLGDQLMKYLTASEAIEILKIPSATFYRFVKEGKIKKYYPTAVSKHGMYDPKEIARLSSKFRREAAEQEKSETDWVKSSDMGSIYDLEYTVYGDETGDPSIIRKWYERNPYMCRVLYNQSNRRDLWGALNIVPLTEETILKLLRGEMRDVDLDPQKDILTYEQPGIYNFYVASVIVRKERKHHFIQLLNSYFDFWCSLAPERVVGRIYGRVLSESGEMLARKLFFSPLWHISDTAFVLDMAKPNPSRIVQSFQYCIKTKSEEAAETDPD
;
A
#
# COMPACT_ATOMS: atom_id res chain seq x y z
N MET A 1 -20.76 -4.90 57.77
CA MET A 1 -20.35 -5.15 56.37
C MET A 1 -19.21 -4.22 56.07
N ASP A 2 -18.10 -4.82 55.69
CA ASP A 2 -16.76 -4.26 55.68
C ASP A 2 -16.58 -3.32 54.47
N LEU A 3 -16.30 -2.04 54.71
CA LEU A 3 -15.93 -1.06 53.67
C LEU A 3 -14.50 -1.31 53.14
N GLY A 4 -13.82 -2.34 53.65
CA GLY A 4 -12.41 -2.64 53.37
C GLY A 4 -12.16 -3.59 52.20
N ASP A 5 -13.18 -4.21 51.59
CA ASP A 5 -12.96 -5.27 50.59
C ASP A 5 -13.42 -4.90 49.18
N GLN A 6 -12.62 -4.02 48.58
CA GLN A 6 -12.23 -3.99 47.15
C GLN A 6 -11.81 -2.55 46.82
N LEU A 7 -10.63 -2.16 47.32
CA LEU A 7 -9.78 -1.23 46.56
C LEU A 7 -9.62 -1.87 45.18
N MET A 8 -10.46 -1.50 44.22
CA MET A 8 -10.27 -1.85 42.82
C MET A 8 -8.86 -1.36 42.50
N LYS A 9 -7.92 -2.30 42.46
CA LYS A 9 -6.50 -2.01 42.29
C LYS A 9 -6.36 -1.39 40.91
N TYR A 10 -6.34 -0.06 40.87
CA TYR A 10 -6.17 0.65 39.62
C TYR A 10 -4.82 0.27 39.02
N LEU A 11 -4.79 0.20 37.69
CA LEU A 11 -3.59 -0.14 36.94
C LEU A 11 -2.72 1.10 36.74
N THR A 12 -1.42 0.90 36.76
CA THR A 12 -0.44 1.86 36.22
C THR A 12 -0.52 1.89 34.69
N ALA A 13 0.09 2.91 34.07
CA ALA A 13 0.15 3.00 32.60
C ALA A 13 0.86 1.77 31.99
N SER A 14 1.96 1.31 32.62
CA SER A 14 2.72 0.16 32.14
C SER A 14 1.88 -1.13 32.16
N GLU A 15 1.17 -1.41 33.25
CA GLU A 15 0.28 -2.57 33.35
C GLU A 15 -0.88 -2.48 32.34
N ALA A 16 -1.48 -1.30 32.16
CA ALA A 16 -2.53 -1.11 31.17
C ALA A 16 -2.04 -1.31 29.73
N ILE A 17 -0.83 -0.83 29.40
CA ILE A 17 -0.18 -1.02 28.09
C ILE A 17 0.05 -2.51 27.82
N GLU A 18 0.57 -3.23 28.81
CA GLU A 18 0.83 -4.67 28.71
C GLU A 18 -0.46 -5.47 28.44
N ILE A 19 -1.55 -5.15 29.16
CA ILE A 19 -2.86 -5.81 28.98
C ILE A 19 -3.49 -5.49 27.61
N LEU A 20 -3.36 -4.24 27.14
CA LEU A 20 -3.90 -3.81 25.85
C LEU A 20 -3.07 -4.31 24.67
N LYS A 21 -1.80 -4.67 24.86
CA LYS A 21 -0.85 -5.07 23.81
C LYS A 21 -0.72 -4.02 22.69
N ILE A 22 -0.71 -2.74 23.05
CA ILE A 22 -0.54 -1.62 22.10
C ILE A 22 0.77 -0.86 22.36
N PRO A 23 1.35 -0.19 21.35
CA PRO A 23 2.52 0.67 21.58
C PRO A 23 2.23 1.77 22.61
N SER A 24 3.20 2.05 23.47
CA SER A 24 3.11 3.10 24.51
C SER A 24 2.66 4.46 23.96
N ALA A 25 3.20 4.86 22.80
CA ALA A 25 2.79 6.10 22.12
C ALA A 25 1.27 6.11 21.76
N THR A 26 0.74 4.98 21.30
CA THR A 26 -0.69 4.82 20.99
C THR A 26 -1.55 4.91 22.24
N PHE A 27 -1.11 4.29 23.34
CA PHE A 27 -1.80 4.35 24.63
C PHE A 27 -1.92 5.80 25.13
N TYR A 28 -0.80 6.53 25.21
CA TYR A 28 -0.83 7.93 25.68
C TYR A 28 -1.61 8.85 24.74
N ARG A 29 -1.60 8.59 23.44
CA ARG A 29 -2.48 9.29 22.49
C ARG A 29 -3.95 9.05 22.83
N PHE A 30 -4.38 7.82 23.08
CA PHE A 30 -5.77 7.52 23.45
C PHE A 30 -6.18 8.12 24.79
N VAL A 31 -5.27 8.20 25.75
CA VAL A 31 -5.49 8.94 27.01
C VAL A 31 -5.69 10.43 26.73
N LYS A 32 -4.83 11.04 25.90
CA LYS A 32 -4.93 12.45 25.51
C LYS A 32 -6.23 12.75 24.74
N GLU A 33 -6.68 11.83 23.91
CA GLU A 33 -7.94 11.90 23.15
C GLU A 33 -9.18 11.59 24.00
N GLY A 34 -9.02 11.25 25.29
CA GLY A 34 -10.14 10.91 26.19
C GLY A 34 -10.78 9.54 25.91
N LYS A 35 -10.18 8.71 25.05
CA LYS A 35 -10.63 7.35 24.73
C LYS A 35 -10.33 6.35 25.84
N ILE A 36 -9.32 6.63 26.66
CA ILE A 36 -8.98 5.89 27.87
C ILE A 36 -9.09 6.88 29.03
N LYS A 37 -9.99 6.63 29.99
CA LYS A 37 -10.13 7.53 31.13
C LYS A 37 -8.97 7.36 32.10
N LYS A 38 -8.41 8.50 32.51
CA LYS A 38 -7.33 8.61 33.48
C LYS A 38 -7.90 9.08 34.81
N TYR A 39 -7.63 8.34 35.88
CA TYR A 39 -8.09 8.65 37.24
C TYR A 39 -6.93 9.06 38.14
N TYR A 40 -7.21 9.94 39.11
CA TYR A 40 -6.26 10.33 40.15
C TYR A 40 -6.86 9.94 41.51
N PRO A 41 -6.50 8.76 42.05
CA PRO A 41 -7.16 8.22 43.24
C PRO A 41 -6.93 9.05 44.52
N THR A 42 -5.91 9.91 44.53
CA THR A 42 -5.70 10.92 45.58
C THR A 42 -5.41 12.27 44.94
N ALA A 43 -5.80 13.35 45.61
CA ALA A 43 -5.51 14.73 45.17
C ALA A 43 -3.99 15.03 45.04
N VAL A 44 -3.15 14.15 45.61
CA VAL A 44 -1.68 14.28 45.66
C VAL A 44 -0.98 13.40 44.62
N SER A 45 -1.68 12.42 44.01
CA SER A 45 -1.04 11.52 43.04
C SER A 45 -0.71 12.26 41.74
N LYS A 46 0.59 12.35 41.41
CA LYS A 46 1.07 12.88 40.13
C LYS A 46 0.88 11.91 38.96
N HIS A 47 0.71 10.62 39.27
CA HIS A 47 0.57 9.57 38.26
C HIS A 47 -0.91 9.19 38.12
N GLY A 48 -1.37 9.15 36.87
CA GLY A 48 -2.73 8.68 36.58
C GLY A 48 -2.80 7.17 36.60
N MET A 49 -3.92 6.68 37.09
CA MET A 49 -4.25 5.28 37.22
C MET A 49 -5.46 4.95 36.35
N TYR A 50 -5.63 3.67 36.00
CA TYR A 50 -6.63 3.22 35.02
C TYR A 50 -7.52 2.13 35.60
N ASP A 51 -8.81 2.17 35.30
CA ASP A 51 -9.78 1.17 35.76
C ASP A 51 -9.52 -0.18 35.07
N PRO A 52 -9.21 -1.26 35.81
CA PRO A 52 -9.01 -2.59 35.25
C PRO A 52 -10.17 -3.07 34.37
N LYS A 53 -11.42 -2.76 34.73
CA LYS A 53 -12.61 -3.18 33.97
C LYS A 53 -12.69 -2.45 32.63
N GLU A 54 -12.37 -1.16 32.61
CA GLU A 54 -12.31 -0.38 31.37
C GLU A 54 -11.21 -0.91 30.45
N ILE A 55 -10.01 -1.16 30.99
CA ILE A 55 -8.88 -1.71 30.26
C ILE A 55 -9.18 -3.11 29.71
N ALA A 56 -9.81 -4.00 30.49
CA ALA A 56 -10.21 -5.33 30.02
C ALA A 56 -11.25 -5.27 28.89
N ARG A 57 -12.23 -4.36 28.99
CA ARG A 57 -13.24 -4.12 27.95
C ARG A 57 -12.59 -3.60 26.68
N LEU A 58 -11.65 -2.66 26.79
CA LEU A 58 -10.90 -2.12 25.65
C LEU A 58 -9.98 -3.18 25.02
N SER A 59 -9.32 -4.02 25.83
CA SER A 59 -8.50 -5.13 25.33
C SER A 59 -9.35 -6.11 24.51
N SER A 60 -10.54 -6.45 25.02
CA SER A 60 -11.50 -7.31 24.31
C SER A 60 -12.00 -6.65 23.02
N LYS A 61 -12.29 -5.34 23.06
CA LYS A 61 -12.67 -4.56 21.87
C LYS A 61 -11.56 -4.53 20.84
N PHE A 62 -10.32 -4.22 21.22
CA PHE A 62 -9.18 -4.20 20.30
C PHE A 62 -8.84 -5.58 19.75
N ARG A 63 -8.94 -6.64 20.56
CA ARG A 63 -8.78 -8.02 20.08
C ARG A 63 -9.89 -8.41 19.12
N ARG A 64 -11.13 -8.00 19.39
CA ARG A 64 -12.24 -8.23 18.48
C ARG A 64 -12.07 -7.44 17.20
N GLU A 65 -11.72 -6.16 17.26
CA GLU A 65 -11.41 -5.33 16.09
C GLU A 65 -10.19 -5.85 15.32
N ALA A 66 -9.20 -6.44 15.98
CA ALA A 66 -8.04 -7.06 15.35
C ALA A 66 -8.34 -8.49 14.82
N ALA A 67 -9.32 -9.18 15.38
CA ALA A 67 -9.81 -10.47 14.87
C ALA A 67 -10.85 -10.30 13.76
N GLU A 68 -11.61 -9.20 13.81
CA GLU A 68 -12.52 -8.68 12.78
C GLU A 68 -11.76 -7.86 11.73
N GLN A 69 -10.45 -7.63 11.89
CA GLN A 69 -9.60 -7.21 10.77
C GLN A 69 -9.62 -8.34 9.76
N GLU A 70 -10.54 -8.21 8.82
CA GLU A 70 -10.68 -9.14 7.71
C GLU A 70 -9.31 -9.37 7.09
N LYS A 71 -8.97 -10.64 6.88
CA LYS A 71 -7.71 -10.99 6.23
C LYS A 71 -7.74 -10.53 4.79
N SER A 72 -6.68 -9.86 4.37
CA SER A 72 -6.45 -9.47 2.98
C SER A 72 -5.61 -10.50 2.25
N GLU A 73 -5.91 -10.66 0.96
CA GLU A 73 -5.02 -11.29 0.00
C GLU A 73 -4.72 -10.36 -1.17
N THR A 74 -3.65 -10.68 -1.89
CA THR A 74 -3.26 -9.98 -3.12
C THR A 74 -3.03 -10.99 -4.23
N ASP A 75 -3.49 -10.66 -5.43
CA ASP A 75 -3.34 -11.52 -6.62
C ASP A 75 -3.32 -10.65 -7.87
N TRP A 76 -2.99 -11.25 -9.01
CA TRP A 76 -3.21 -10.62 -10.30
C TRP A 76 -4.70 -10.54 -10.60
N VAL A 77 -5.05 -9.52 -11.36
CA VAL A 77 -6.41 -9.32 -11.84
C VAL A 77 -6.92 -10.51 -12.65
N LYS A 78 -8.18 -10.88 -12.47
CA LYS A 78 -8.89 -11.88 -13.27
C LYS A 78 -10.03 -11.22 -14.03
N SER A 79 -10.48 -11.85 -15.11
CA SER A 79 -11.66 -11.38 -15.85
C SER A 79 -12.92 -11.26 -14.97
N SER A 80 -13.02 -12.06 -13.91
CA SER A 80 -14.11 -11.97 -12.91
C SER A 80 -14.08 -10.71 -12.06
N ASP A 81 -12.94 -10.01 -12.00
CA ASP A 81 -12.74 -8.85 -11.11
C ASP A 81 -13.10 -7.53 -11.81
N MET A 82 -13.32 -7.54 -13.13
CA MET A 82 -13.49 -6.32 -13.95
C MET A 82 -14.58 -5.39 -13.43
N GLY A 83 -15.74 -5.94 -13.06
CA GLY A 83 -16.84 -5.14 -12.50
C GLY A 83 -16.44 -4.49 -11.17
N SER A 84 -15.87 -5.27 -10.25
CA SER A 84 -15.42 -4.78 -8.94
C SER A 84 -14.29 -3.75 -9.05
N ILE A 85 -13.38 -3.90 -10.02
CA ILE A 85 -12.31 -2.91 -10.28
C ILE A 85 -12.94 -1.62 -10.79
N TYR A 86 -13.81 -1.70 -11.79
CA TYR A 86 -14.48 -0.51 -12.33
C TYR A 86 -15.26 0.23 -11.23
N ASP A 87 -16.03 -0.49 -10.41
CA ASP A 87 -16.75 0.11 -9.28
C ASP A 87 -15.78 0.81 -8.32
N LEU A 88 -14.63 0.19 -8.03
CA LEU A 88 -13.60 0.75 -7.17
C LEU A 88 -12.97 2.01 -7.79
N GLU A 89 -12.60 1.99 -9.07
CA GLU A 89 -12.02 3.14 -9.78
C GLU A 89 -13.02 4.29 -9.89
N TYR A 90 -14.29 3.99 -10.20
CA TYR A 90 -15.37 4.97 -10.28
C TYR A 90 -15.59 5.70 -8.96
N THR A 91 -15.39 5.05 -7.81
CA THR A 91 -15.48 5.74 -6.51
C THR A 91 -14.41 6.82 -6.29
N VAL A 92 -13.29 6.76 -7.04
CA VAL A 92 -12.16 7.68 -6.90
C VAL A 92 -12.13 8.70 -8.04
N TYR A 93 -12.33 8.25 -9.27
CA TYR A 93 -12.17 9.07 -10.48
C TYR A 93 -13.49 9.51 -11.10
N GLY A 94 -14.62 8.92 -10.69
CA GLY A 94 -15.93 9.22 -11.29
C GLY A 94 -15.90 9.02 -12.81
N ASP A 95 -16.36 10.04 -13.53
CA ASP A 95 -16.46 10.02 -15.00
C ASP A 95 -15.09 9.99 -15.72
N GLU A 96 -13.98 10.21 -15.01
CA GLU A 96 -12.62 10.05 -15.55
C GLU A 96 -12.14 8.58 -15.53
N THR A 97 -12.97 7.66 -15.02
CA THR A 97 -12.63 6.23 -15.00
C THR A 97 -12.58 5.68 -16.42
N GLY A 98 -11.53 4.89 -16.71
CA GLY A 98 -11.32 4.32 -18.05
C GLY A 98 -12.47 3.43 -18.50
N ASP A 99 -12.68 3.35 -19.82
CA ASP A 99 -13.67 2.47 -20.42
C ASP A 99 -13.33 0.99 -20.09
N PRO A 100 -14.23 0.23 -19.42
CA PRO A 100 -13.98 -1.16 -19.07
C PRO A 100 -13.59 -2.06 -20.25
N SER A 101 -14.09 -1.76 -21.45
CA SER A 101 -13.81 -2.53 -22.66
C SER A 101 -12.37 -2.32 -23.15
N ILE A 102 -11.80 -1.13 -22.94
CA ILE A 102 -10.40 -0.81 -23.26
C ILE A 102 -9.49 -1.44 -22.21
N ILE A 103 -9.78 -1.21 -20.93
CA ILE A 103 -8.99 -1.75 -19.81
C ILE A 103 -8.97 -3.28 -19.82
N ARG A 104 -10.07 -3.93 -20.19
CA ARG A 104 -10.09 -5.39 -20.38
C ARG A 104 -9.07 -5.86 -21.42
N LYS A 105 -8.95 -5.16 -22.57
CA LYS A 105 -7.98 -5.51 -23.61
C LYS A 105 -6.54 -5.34 -23.13
N TRP A 106 -6.31 -4.37 -22.23
CA TRP A 106 -5.00 -4.20 -21.60
C TRP A 106 -4.65 -5.44 -20.79
N TYR A 107 -5.53 -5.88 -19.90
CA TYR A 107 -5.27 -7.06 -19.07
C TYR A 107 -5.21 -8.37 -19.86
N GLU A 108 -5.96 -8.49 -20.96
CA GLU A 108 -5.83 -9.61 -21.89
C GLU A 108 -4.46 -9.63 -22.59
N ARG A 109 -3.89 -8.45 -22.89
CA ARG A 109 -2.52 -8.33 -23.43
C ARG A 109 -1.46 -8.69 -22.40
N ASN A 110 -1.58 -8.15 -21.19
CA ASN A 110 -0.63 -8.38 -20.12
C ASN A 110 -1.36 -8.54 -18.76
N PRO A 111 -1.54 -9.78 -18.27
CA PRO A 111 -2.28 -10.01 -17.02
C PRO A 111 -1.54 -9.53 -15.77
N TYR A 112 -0.27 -9.15 -15.90
CA TYR A 112 0.62 -8.78 -14.81
C TYR A 112 0.77 -7.24 -14.65
N MET A 113 -0.25 -6.48 -15.06
CA MET A 113 -0.29 -5.02 -14.92
C MET A 113 -1.09 -4.55 -13.72
N CYS A 114 -2.17 -5.27 -13.36
CA CYS A 114 -3.01 -4.90 -12.23
C CYS A 114 -2.91 -5.94 -11.12
N ARG A 115 -2.34 -5.53 -9.98
CA ARG A 115 -2.38 -6.29 -8.74
C ARG A 115 -3.59 -5.82 -7.94
N VAL A 116 -4.42 -6.74 -7.48
CA VAL A 116 -5.61 -6.43 -6.66
C VAL A 116 -5.37 -6.80 -5.20
N LEU A 117 -6.02 -6.07 -4.30
CA LEU A 117 -6.10 -6.34 -2.86
C LEU A 117 -7.58 -6.60 -2.54
N TYR A 118 -7.88 -7.72 -1.89
CA TYR A 118 -9.26 -8.14 -1.65
C TYR A 118 -9.44 -8.87 -0.32
N ASN A 119 -10.69 -8.98 0.11
CA ASN A 119 -11.07 -9.78 1.26
C ASN A 119 -10.82 -11.27 0.98
N GLN A 120 -9.95 -11.91 1.75
CA GLN A 120 -9.61 -13.33 1.58
C GLN A 120 -10.85 -14.25 1.53
N SER A 121 -11.91 -13.88 2.26
CA SER A 121 -13.15 -14.67 2.31
C SER A 121 -14.11 -14.37 1.15
N ASN A 122 -13.90 -13.27 0.42
CA ASN A 122 -14.73 -12.86 -0.71
C ASN A 122 -13.92 -12.05 -1.73
N ARG A 123 -13.43 -12.69 -2.80
CA ARG A 123 -12.65 -12.02 -3.84
C ARG A 123 -13.35 -10.83 -4.49
N ARG A 124 -14.68 -10.82 -4.59
CA ARG A 124 -15.42 -9.70 -5.21
C ARG A 124 -15.40 -8.43 -4.35
N ASP A 125 -15.10 -8.55 -3.06
CA ASP A 125 -14.88 -7.43 -2.15
C ASP A 125 -13.44 -6.91 -2.29
N LEU A 126 -13.21 -6.15 -3.38
CA LEU A 126 -11.93 -5.51 -3.64
C LEU A 126 -11.74 -4.30 -2.72
N TRP A 127 -10.61 -4.29 -2.01
CA TRP A 127 -10.17 -3.22 -1.13
C TRP A 127 -9.16 -2.30 -1.78
N GLY A 128 -8.50 -2.73 -2.86
CA GLY A 128 -7.54 -1.91 -3.56
C GLY A 128 -7.10 -2.51 -4.89
N ALA A 129 -6.51 -1.67 -5.73
CA ALA A 129 -5.89 -2.03 -7.00
C ALA A 129 -4.64 -1.18 -7.23
N LEU A 130 -3.62 -1.80 -7.80
CA LEU A 130 -2.37 -1.18 -8.23
C LEU A 130 -2.19 -1.51 -9.70
N ASN A 131 -2.48 -0.54 -10.57
CA ASN A 131 -2.41 -0.70 -12.02
C ASN A 131 -1.14 -0.01 -12.55
N ILE A 132 -0.15 -0.82 -12.93
CA ILE A 132 1.16 -0.40 -13.40
C ILE A 132 1.36 -1.00 -14.80
N VAL A 133 1.43 -0.13 -15.80
CA VAL A 133 1.46 -0.49 -17.22
C VAL A 133 2.90 -0.39 -17.73
N PRO A 134 3.49 -1.48 -18.25
CA PRO A 134 4.80 -1.43 -18.89
C PRO A 134 4.68 -0.79 -20.28
N LEU A 135 5.41 0.29 -20.48
CA LEU A 135 5.38 1.09 -21.69
C LEU A 135 6.80 1.50 -22.05
N THR A 136 7.01 1.90 -23.31
CA THR A 136 8.26 2.57 -23.68
C THR A 136 8.36 3.92 -22.98
N GLU A 137 9.57 4.35 -22.61
CA GLU A 137 9.77 5.62 -21.91
C GLU A 137 9.25 6.82 -22.73
N GLU A 138 9.37 6.77 -24.06
CA GLU A 138 8.79 7.77 -24.96
C GLU A 138 7.26 7.91 -24.77
N THR A 139 6.54 6.78 -24.76
CA THR A 139 5.08 6.77 -24.58
C THR A 139 4.68 7.29 -23.20
N ILE A 140 5.42 6.89 -22.16
CA ILE A 140 5.21 7.39 -20.79
C ILE A 140 5.34 8.91 -20.74
N LEU A 141 6.40 9.47 -21.35
CA LEU A 141 6.60 10.92 -21.34
C LEU A 141 5.49 11.67 -22.09
N LYS A 142 4.93 11.11 -23.17
CA LYS A 142 3.75 11.68 -23.86
C LYS A 142 2.53 11.72 -22.94
N LEU A 143 2.27 10.64 -22.19
CA LEU A 143 1.19 10.59 -21.19
C LEU A 143 1.38 11.62 -20.08
N LEU A 144 2.61 11.75 -19.55
CA LEU A 144 2.94 12.71 -18.50
C LEU A 144 2.79 14.17 -18.94
N ARG A 145 3.07 14.47 -20.21
CA ARG A 145 2.86 15.80 -20.82
C ARG A 145 1.41 16.08 -21.20
N GLY A 146 0.53 15.07 -21.16
CA GLY A 146 -0.84 15.18 -21.66
C GLY A 146 -0.95 15.25 -23.18
N GLU A 147 0.11 14.86 -23.91
CA GLU A 147 0.11 14.73 -25.39
C GLU A 147 -0.68 13.49 -25.83
N MET A 148 -0.88 12.54 -24.91
CA MET A 148 -1.64 11.31 -25.06
C MET A 148 -2.42 11.08 -23.76
N ARG A 149 -3.63 10.51 -23.86
CA ARG A 149 -4.37 10.06 -22.68
C ARG A 149 -4.27 8.55 -22.56
N ASP A 150 -4.51 8.05 -21.35
CA ASP A 150 -4.53 6.61 -21.06
C ASP A 150 -5.45 5.87 -22.05
N VAL A 151 -6.67 6.36 -22.31
CA VAL A 151 -7.63 5.76 -23.25
C VAL A 151 -7.16 5.71 -24.71
N ASP A 152 -6.14 6.47 -25.08
CA ASP A 152 -5.59 6.52 -26.43
C ASP A 152 -4.51 5.44 -26.68
N LEU A 153 -4.08 4.70 -25.64
CA LEU A 153 -3.09 3.63 -25.76
C LEU A 153 -3.65 2.44 -26.56
N ASP A 154 -2.91 2.03 -27.59
CA ASP A 154 -3.16 0.82 -28.36
C ASP A 154 -2.63 -0.41 -27.57
N PRO A 155 -3.51 -1.33 -27.13
CA PRO A 155 -3.10 -2.46 -26.30
C PRO A 155 -2.09 -3.38 -27.00
N GLN A 156 -2.06 -3.43 -28.34
CA GLN A 156 -1.16 -4.33 -29.07
C GLN A 156 0.21 -3.71 -29.33
N LYS A 157 0.29 -2.37 -29.43
CA LYS A 157 1.52 -1.65 -29.79
C LYS A 157 2.22 -1.04 -28.58
N ASP A 158 1.45 -0.41 -27.70
CA ASP A 158 2.02 0.45 -26.66
C ASP A 158 2.29 -0.35 -25.38
N ILE A 159 1.42 -1.32 -25.06
CA ILE A 159 1.54 -2.16 -23.86
C ILE A 159 2.52 -3.31 -24.11
N LEU A 160 3.64 -3.25 -23.39
CA LEU A 160 4.68 -4.26 -23.45
C LEU A 160 4.27 -5.54 -22.72
N THR A 161 4.71 -6.69 -23.22
CA THR A 161 4.62 -7.97 -22.53
C THR A 161 5.96 -8.27 -21.84
N TYR A 162 5.96 -9.18 -20.87
CA TYR A 162 7.18 -9.59 -20.17
C TYR A 162 7.85 -10.80 -20.82
N GLU A 163 7.69 -10.99 -22.12
CA GLU A 163 8.25 -12.17 -22.80
C GLU A 163 9.77 -12.05 -22.95
N GLN A 164 10.27 -10.85 -23.24
CA GLN A 164 11.69 -10.61 -23.49
C GLN A 164 12.45 -10.31 -22.19
N PRO A 165 13.72 -10.76 -22.05
CA PRO A 165 14.61 -10.26 -21.01
C PRO A 165 14.86 -8.75 -21.14
N GLY A 166 15.23 -8.09 -20.05
CA GLY A 166 15.69 -6.70 -20.07
C GLY A 166 15.09 -5.81 -18.99
N ILE A 167 15.27 -4.50 -19.19
CA ILE A 167 14.84 -3.46 -18.25
C ILE A 167 13.50 -2.90 -18.72
N TYR A 168 12.51 -2.93 -17.83
CA TYR A 168 11.16 -2.43 -18.09
C TYR A 168 10.90 -1.12 -17.36
N ASN A 169 10.33 -0.15 -18.08
CA ASN A 169 9.82 1.08 -17.50
C ASN A 169 8.31 1.00 -17.39
N PHE A 170 7.76 1.69 -16.39
CA PHE A 170 6.36 1.56 -16.03
C PHE A 170 5.69 2.91 -15.86
N TYR A 171 4.43 2.97 -16.25
CA TYR A 171 3.51 4.05 -15.92
C TYR A 171 2.47 3.56 -14.92
N VAL A 172 2.33 4.28 -13.81
CA VAL A 172 1.30 4.03 -12.80
C VAL A 172 0.01 4.68 -13.28
N ALA A 173 -0.88 3.88 -13.84
CA ALA A 173 -2.19 4.33 -14.32
C ALA A 173 -3.15 4.59 -13.15
N SER A 174 -3.17 3.71 -12.15
CA SER A 174 -3.99 3.92 -10.95
C SER A 174 -3.41 3.25 -9.70
N VAL A 175 -3.63 3.89 -8.55
CA VAL A 175 -3.35 3.32 -7.22
C VAL A 175 -4.52 3.67 -6.33
N ILE A 176 -5.31 2.66 -5.98
CA ILE A 176 -6.51 2.84 -5.19
C ILE A 176 -6.49 1.86 -4.02
N VAL A 177 -6.75 2.37 -2.83
CA VAL A 177 -7.08 1.56 -1.66
C VAL A 177 -8.20 2.25 -0.91
N ARG A 178 -9.25 1.51 -0.56
CA ARG A 178 -10.36 2.03 0.24
C ARG A 178 -9.84 2.67 1.52
N LYS A 179 -10.42 3.80 1.92
CA LYS A 179 -9.91 4.64 3.01
C LYS A 179 -9.76 3.89 4.33
N GLU A 180 -10.71 3.01 4.64
CA GLU A 180 -10.75 2.14 5.81
C GLU A 180 -9.75 0.96 5.72
N ARG A 181 -9.27 0.63 4.52
CA ARG A 181 -8.32 -0.46 4.23
C ARG A 181 -6.91 0.02 3.90
N LYS A 182 -6.62 1.32 4.02
CA LYS A 182 -5.31 1.94 3.70
C LYS A 182 -4.10 1.27 4.36
N HIS A 183 -4.28 0.59 5.49
CA HIS A 183 -3.21 -0.11 6.19
C HIS A 183 -2.69 -1.34 5.43
N HIS A 184 -3.47 -1.87 4.49
CA HIS A 184 -3.09 -2.98 3.61
C HIS A 184 -2.32 -2.54 2.36
N PHE A 185 -2.17 -1.23 2.10
CA PHE A 185 -1.47 -0.75 0.90
C PHE A 185 -0.05 -1.31 0.78
N ILE A 186 0.68 -1.42 1.89
CA ILE A 186 2.05 -1.97 1.90
C ILE A 186 2.07 -3.44 1.47
N GLN A 187 1.05 -4.23 1.83
CA GLN A 187 0.94 -5.61 1.36
C GLN A 187 0.74 -5.67 -0.16
N LEU A 188 -0.10 -4.79 -0.70
CA LEU A 188 -0.32 -4.69 -2.15
C LEU A 188 0.97 -4.33 -2.90
N LEU A 189 1.71 -3.33 -2.41
CA LEU A 189 2.96 -2.89 -3.02
C LEU A 189 4.08 -3.95 -2.90
N ASN A 190 4.26 -4.56 -1.72
CA ASN A 190 5.21 -5.66 -1.54
C ASN A 190 4.89 -6.81 -2.48
N SER A 191 3.63 -7.19 -2.60
CA SER A 191 3.23 -8.29 -3.48
C SER A 191 3.55 -8.02 -4.96
N TYR A 192 3.55 -6.77 -5.39
CA TYR A 192 4.01 -6.39 -6.74
C TYR A 192 5.54 -6.48 -6.86
N PHE A 193 6.27 -5.97 -5.87
CA PHE A 193 7.73 -6.03 -5.84
C PHE A 193 8.28 -7.46 -5.71
N ASP A 194 7.63 -8.33 -4.94
CA ASP A 194 8.00 -9.74 -4.79
C ASP A 194 7.94 -10.47 -6.13
N PHE A 195 6.92 -10.19 -6.95
CA PHE A 195 6.84 -10.73 -8.31
C PHE A 195 8.03 -10.28 -9.16
N TRP A 196 8.34 -8.99 -9.20
CA TRP A 196 9.47 -8.49 -9.98
C TRP A 196 10.82 -8.99 -9.49
N CYS A 197 10.97 -9.13 -8.17
CA CYS A 197 12.13 -9.75 -7.54
C CYS A 197 12.30 -11.22 -7.99
N SER A 198 11.19 -11.95 -8.19
CA SER A 198 11.24 -13.33 -8.71
C SER A 198 11.60 -13.46 -10.20
N LEU A 199 11.52 -12.37 -10.96
CA LEU A 199 11.89 -12.35 -12.39
C LEU A 199 13.32 -11.86 -12.64
N ALA A 200 14.03 -11.46 -11.58
CA ALA A 200 15.40 -10.99 -11.66
C ALA A 200 16.40 -12.16 -11.66
N PRO A 201 17.54 -12.04 -12.37
CA PRO A 201 18.00 -10.84 -13.08
C PRO A 201 17.51 -10.70 -14.52
N GLU A 202 16.81 -11.69 -15.08
CA GLU A 202 16.44 -11.72 -16.50
C GLU A 202 15.53 -10.54 -16.87
N ARG A 203 14.69 -10.09 -15.93
CA ARG A 203 13.80 -8.96 -16.11
C ARG A 203 13.84 -8.07 -14.88
N VAL A 204 14.14 -6.79 -15.11
CA VAL A 204 14.37 -5.84 -14.02
C VAL A 204 13.51 -4.59 -14.21
N VAL A 205 13.03 -4.04 -13.09
CA VAL A 205 12.32 -2.76 -13.08
C VAL A 205 13.33 -1.62 -13.20
N GLY A 206 13.20 -0.80 -14.23
CA GLY A 206 14.02 0.39 -14.46
C GLY A 206 13.47 1.62 -13.73
N ARG A 207 12.48 2.28 -14.33
CA ARG A 207 11.83 3.46 -13.76
C ARG A 207 10.33 3.29 -13.66
N ILE A 208 9.74 3.80 -12.59
CA ILE A 208 8.30 3.85 -12.38
C ILE A 208 7.88 5.31 -12.42
N TYR A 209 7.02 5.66 -13.37
CA TYR A 209 6.50 7.00 -13.60
C TYR A 209 5.04 7.08 -13.17
N GLY A 210 4.55 8.26 -12.84
CA GLY A 210 3.13 8.45 -12.61
C GLY A 210 2.73 9.91 -12.56
N ARG A 211 1.43 10.15 -12.77
CA ARG A 211 0.78 11.43 -12.50
C ARG A 211 0.11 11.38 -11.14
N VAL A 212 0.32 12.41 -10.34
CA VAL A 212 -0.27 12.54 -9.01
C VAL A 212 -1.31 13.64 -9.04
N LEU A 213 -2.59 13.25 -8.90
CA LEU A 213 -3.72 14.18 -8.98
C LEU A 213 -4.38 14.48 -7.63
N SER A 214 -4.01 13.75 -6.57
CA SER A 214 -4.60 13.90 -5.23
C SER A 214 -3.53 14.15 -4.16
N GLU A 215 -3.92 14.85 -3.09
CA GLU A 215 -3.07 15.06 -1.91
C GLU A 215 -2.59 13.72 -1.30
N SER A 216 -3.47 12.70 -1.28
CA SER A 216 -3.10 11.36 -0.83
C SER A 216 -2.06 10.70 -1.73
N GLY A 217 -2.18 10.89 -3.05
CA GLY A 217 -1.18 10.42 -4.01
C GLY A 217 0.16 11.13 -3.83
N GLU A 218 0.15 12.43 -3.55
CA GLU A 218 1.37 13.20 -3.33
C GLU A 218 2.09 12.78 -2.05
N MET A 219 1.33 12.59 -0.97
CA MET A 219 1.87 12.01 0.27
C MET A 219 2.48 10.63 0.02
N LEU A 220 1.87 9.79 -0.83
CA LEU A 220 2.39 8.48 -1.16
C LEU A 220 3.69 8.58 -1.98
N ALA A 221 3.69 9.38 -3.06
CA ALA A 221 4.86 9.62 -3.89
C ALA A 221 6.06 10.13 -3.06
N ARG A 222 5.82 11.07 -2.14
CA ARG A 222 6.83 11.57 -1.19
C ARG A 222 7.34 10.50 -0.24
N LYS A 223 6.47 9.64 0.31
CA LYS A 223 6.86 8.52 1.20
C LYS A 223 7.69 7.45 0.49
N LEU A 224 7.45 7.26 -0.80
CA LEU A 224 8.24 6.37 -1.65
C LEU A 224 9.45 7.09 -2.29
N PHE A 225 9.65 8.37 -1.96
CA PHE A 225 10.73 9.21 -2.47
C PHE A 225 10.78 9.24 -4.01
N PHE A 226 9.63 9.32 -4.65
CA PHE A 226 9.56 9.69 -6.06
C PHE A 226 10.12 11.11 -6.22
N SER A 227 10.90 11.31 -7.28
CA SER A 227 11.43 12.61 -7.68
C SER A 227 10.43 13.29 -8.61
N PRO A 228 10.10 14.57 -8.38
CA PRO A 228 9.23 15.33 -9.27
C PRO A 228 9.94 15.63 -10.60
N LEU A 229 9.17 15.64 -11.70
CA LEU A 229 9.63 15.96 -13.05
C LEU A 229 9.11 17.35 -13.45
N TRP A 230 9.57 18.40 -12.77
CA TRP A 230 9.08 19.78 -12.96
C TRP A 230 9.20 20.32 -14.40
N HIS A 231 10.10 19.75 -15.21
CA HIS A 231 10.26 20.09 -16.62
C HIS A 231 9.20 19.45 -17.53
N ILE A 232 8.36 18.54 -17.00
CA ILE A 232 7.27 17.86 -17.69
C ILE A 232 5.92 18.42 -17.22
N SER A 233 5.66 18.33 -15.91
CA SER A 233 4.44 18.83 -15.26
C SER A 233 4.68 18.89 -13.74
N ASP A 234 3.92 19.74 -13.06
CA ASP A 234 3.80 19.80 -11.60
C ASP A 234 3.25 18.52 -10.96
N THR A 235 2.53 17.71 -11.73
CA THR A 235 1.95 16.43 -11.28
C THR A 235 2.76 15.21 -11.68
N ALA A 236 3.87 15.38 -12.42
CA ALA A 236 4.67 14.27 -12.94
C ALA A 236 5.77 13.85 -11.96
N PHE A 237 5.88 12.55 -11.70
CA PHE A 237 6.85 11.97 -10.76
C PHE A 237 7.53 10.73 -11.35
N VAL A 238 8.76 10.46 -10.92
CA VAL A 238 9.53 9.27 -11.26
C VAL A 238 10.20 8.65 -10.04
N LEU A 239 10.18 7.32 -9.96
CA LEU A 239 11.00 6.52 -9.08
C LEU A 239 12.03 5.77 -9.94
N ASP A 240 13.29 6.17 -9.83
CA ASP A 240 14.40 5.51 -10.52
C ASP A 240 14.96 4.38 -9.64
N MET A 241 14.74 3.14 -10.05
CA MET A 241 15.09 1.96 -9.25
C MET A 241 16.61 1.70 -9.22
N ALA A 242 17.38 2.32 -10.11
CA ALA A 242 18.85 2.24 -10.09
C ALA A 242 19.49 3.24 -9.11
N LYS A 243 18.72 4.19 -8.55
CA LYS A 243 19.24 5.19 -7.61
C LYS A 243 18.93 4.79 -6.16
N PRO A 244 19.87 4.97 -5.21
CA PRO A 244 19.59 4.72 -3.79
C PRO A 244 18.34 5.47 -3.33
N ASN A 245 17.40 4.76 -2.73
CA ASN A 245 16.13 5.33 -2.26
C ASN A 245 16.06 5.28 -0.72
N PRO A 246 15.60 6.32 0.00
CA PRO A 246 15.45 6.26 1.46
C PRO A 246 14.26 5.43 1.97
N SER A 247 13.30 5.08 1.10
CA SER A 247 12.13 4.28 1.46
C SER A 247 12.53 2.83 1.71
N ARG A 248 12.28 2.32 2.92
CA ARG A 248 12.62 0.93 3.30
C ARG A 248 12.03 -0.12 2.36
N ILE A 249 10.82 0.11 1.85
CA ILE A 249 10.17 -0.81 0.91
C ILE A 249 10.91 -0.86 -0.43
N VAL A 250 11.33 0.30 -0.95
CA VAL A 250 12.12 0.38 -2.18
C VAL A 250 13.51 -0.20 -1.98
N GLN A 251 14.16 0.08 -0.84
CA GLN A 251 15.45 -0.50 -0.47
C GLN A 251 15.42 -2.02 -0.41
N SER A 252 14.37 -2.59 0.20
CA SER A 252 14.20 -4.04 0.28
C SER A 252 14.12 -4.68 -1.10
N PHE A 253 13.38 -4.04 -2.02
CA PHE A 253 13.31 -4.51 -3.40
C PHE A 253 14.64 -4.35 -4.14
N GLN A 254 15.29 -3.18 -4.04
CA GLN A 254 16.62 -2.92 -4.64
C GLN A 254 17.67 -3.93 -4.16
N TYR A 255 17.62 -4.29 -2.87
CA TYR A 255 18.49 -5.32 -2.30
C TYR A 255 18.21 -6.69 -2.93
N CYS A 256 16.94 -7.11 -3.05
CA CYS A 256 16.62 -8.37 -3.73
C CYS A 256 17.20 -8.41 -5.15
N ILE A 257 16.95 -7.37 -5.96
CA ILE A 257 17.43 -7.32 -7.35
C ILE A 257 18.95 -7.46 -7.39
N LYS A 258 19.66 -6.71 -6.54
CA LYS A 258 21.12 -6.76 -6.46
C LYS A 258 21.62 -8.16 -6.12
N THR A 259 21.07 -8.79 -5.09
CA THR A 259 21.46 -10.15 -4.69
C THR A 259 21.21 -11.16 -5.81
N LYS A 260 20.06 -11.09 -6.49
CA LYS A 260 19.75 -11.97 -7.63
C LYS A 260 20.72 -11.80 -8.80
N SER A 261 21.12 -10.57 -9.09
CA SER A 261 22.12 -10.28 -10.12
C SER A 261 23.52 -10.79 -9.74
N GLU A 262 23.92 -10.68 -8.47
CA GLU A 262 25.19 -11.21 -7.97
C GLU A 262 25.21 -12.75 -8.02
N GLU A 263 24.15 -13.42 -7.57
CA GLU A 263 23.98 -14.88 -7.63
C GLU A 263 24.13 -15.41 -9.06
N ALA A 264 23.50 -14.76 -10.04
CA ALA A 264 23.57 -15.20 -11.44
C ALA A 264 24.96 -15.02 -12.05
N ALA A 265 25.68 -13.94 -11.70
CA ALA A 265 27.03 -13.69 -12.16
C ALA A 265 28.06 -14.69 -11.60
N GLU A 266 27.81 -15.27 -10.42
CA GLU A 266 28.65 -16.33 -9.85
C GLU A 266 28.41 -17.70 -10.50
N THR A 267 27.20 -17.95 -11.01
CA THR A 267 26.85 -19.23 -11.65
C THR A 267 27.27 -19.35 -13.12
N ASP A 268 27.61 -18.22 -13.75
CA ASP A 268 28.11 -18.16 -15.13
C ASP A 268 29.48 -17.44 -15.19
N PRO A 269 30.53 -18.00 -14.55
CA PRO A 269 31.87 -17.48 -14.68
C PRO A 269 32.42 -17.89 -16.05
N ASP A 270 32.42 -16.96 -16.99
CA ASP A 270 33.15 -17.07 -18.27
C ASP A 270 34.53 -17.76 -18.13
#